data_AF-D1QRH4-F1
#
_entry.id   AF-D1QRH4-F1
#
_cell.length_a   1.000
_cell.length_b   1.000
_cell.length_c   1.000
_cell.angle_alpha   90.00
_cell.angle_beta   90.00
_cell.angle_gamma   90.00
#
_symmetry.space_group_name_H-M   'P 1'
#
loop_
_entity.id
_entity.type
_entity.pdbx_description
1 polymer ?
#
loop_
_entity_poly.entity_id
_entity_poly.type
_entity_poly.pdbx_seq_one_letter_code
_entity_poly.pdbx_strand_id
1 'polypeptide(L)'
;MLKYGRKIIQYLFKKRQKCHGIRVVFASRSEADCDRSHIRMFEIGLSSEQYGDYEQGTRAAAQTCEGERLIGISRTEGTFVPKEKWGLFGDRKRLPSGESVVYLNEDETVITKVRNPFAKSIIKSLHAQDTIYEHLIHNILFPSTRYNFIGISEDFDGIRIILQQKYLSNQYSTPTQSDIDDYLIQGLGLQIERRYYYANDYIAITDVSAESDNVLSDGSTLYFIDPIIKFKKPAIEVLDYYYSLLK
;
A
#
# COMPACT_ATOMS: atom_id res chain seq x y z
N MET A 1 20.74 -15.74 3.11
CA MET A 1 20.23 -14.73 2.15
C MET A 1 19.32 -13.75 2.90
N LEU A 2 19.84 -13.06 3.92
CA LEU A 2 19.10 -12.43 5.04
C LEU A 2 19.66 -11.04 5.42
N LYS A 3 20.32 -10.36 4.48
CA LYS A 3 21.12 -9.15 4.76
C LYS A 3 20.76 -7.93 3.89
N TYR A 4 19.67 -7.97 3.13
CA TYR A 4 19.38 -6.92 2.13
C TYR A 4 18.72 -5.65 2.71
N GLY A 5 17.79 -5.77 3.68
CA GLY A 5 17.20 -4.60 4.36
C GLY A 5 18.19 -3.78 5.19
N ARG A 6 19.20 -4.44 5.78
CA ARG A 6 20.22 -3.81 6.65
C ARG A 6 20.98 -2.63 6.02
N LYS A 7 21.10 -2.54 4.69
CA LYS A 7 21.91 -1.50 4.03
C LYS A 7 21.18 -0.18 3.81
N ILE A 8 19.85 -0.20 3.62
CA ILE A 8 19.08 1.03 3.34
C ILE A 8 19.02 1.89 4.60
N ILE A 9 18.71 1.26 5.74
CA ILE A 9 18.58 1.97 7.01
C ILE A 9 19.94 2.32 7.63
N GLN A 10 20.99 1.50 7.53
CA GLN A 10 22.31 1.92 8.05
C GLN A 10 22.92 3.11 7.29
N TYR A 11 22.53 3.31 6.03
CA TYR A 11 22.97 4.44 5.22
C TYR A 11 22.17 5.72 5.52
N LEU A 12 20.91 5.60 5.99
CA LEU A 12 20.00 6.73 6.26
C LEU A 12 19.79 7.03 7.76
N PHE A 13 20.01 6.07 8.67
CA PHE A 13 19.66 6.14 10.09
C PHE A 13 20.75 5.49 10.96
N LYS A 14 21.48 6.29 11.75
CA LYS A 14 22.45 5.79 12.75
C LYS A 14 21.80 5.63 14.13
N LYS A 15 22.02 4.43 14.70
CA LYS A 15 21.84 3.92 16.10
C LYS A 15 20.49 4.13 16.82
N ARG A 16 19.99 3.01 17.36
CA ARG A 16 18.60 2.70 17.74
C ARG A 16 18.31 2.87 19.24
N GLN A 17 17.11 3.31 19.60
CA GLN A 17 16.50 3.19 20.95
C GLN A 17 15.20 2.37 20.88
N LYS A 18 14.87 1.64 21.96
CA LYS A 18 13.65 0.83 22.11
C LYS A 18 12.47 1.69 22.59
N CYS A 19 11.27 1.48 22.06
CA CYS A 19 10.02 2.09 22.54
C CYS A 19 9.18 1.14 23.42
N HIS A 20 8.29 1.72 24.24
CA HIS A 20 7.35 1.02 25.13
C HIS A 20 5.90 1.06 24.59
N GLY A 21 5.03 0.21 25.15
CA GLY A 21 3.82 -0.30 24.50
C GLY A 21 2.70 0.69 24.17
N ILE A 22 2.12 0.49 22.98
CA ILE A 22 1.14 1.39 22.35
C ILE A 22 -0.30 0.88 22.55
N ARG A 23 -1.22 1.79 22.90
CA ARG A 23 -2.65 1.49 23.08
C ARG A 23 -3.39 1.59 21.73
N VAL A 24 -4.04 0.50 21.32
CA VAL A 24 -4.72 0.36 20.02
C VAL A 24 -6.03 1.15 19.98
N VAL A 25 -6.23 1.97 18.95
CA VAL A 25 -7.51 2.64 18.63
C VAL A 25 -7.81 2.40 17.14
N PHE A 26 -8.99 1.86 16.84
CA PHE A 26 -9.49 1.81 15.46
C PHE A 26 -9.75 3.21 14.93
N ALA A 27 -9.39 3.46 13.67
CA ALA A 27 -9.76 4.69 12.97
C ALA A 27 -11.28 4.84 12.86
N SER A 28 -11.75 6.07 12.97
CA SER A 28 -13.06 6.53 12.52
C SER A 28 -13.21 6.39 11.00
N ARG A 29 -14.46 6.38 10.49
CA ARG A 29 -14.74 6.39 9.03
C ARG A 29 -14.04 7.51 8.26
N SER A 30 -13.86 8.67 8.89
CA SER A 30 -13.12 9.81 8.31
C SER A 30 -11.62 9.54 8.19
N GLU A 31 -11.03 8.79 9.13
CA GLU A 31 -9.60 8.46 9.12
C GLU A 31 -9.27 7.37 8.10
N ALA A 32 -10.23 6.48 7.82
CA ALA A 32 -10.13 5.38 6.85
C ALA A 32 -10.37 5.81 5.38
N ASP A 33 -10.67 7.09 5.13
CA ASP A 33 -10.90 7.67 3.80
C ASP A 33 -11.93 6.87 2.97
N CYS A 34 -13.13 6.68 3.53
CA CYS A 34 -14.21 5.95 2.87
C CYS A 34 -14.73 6.64 1.58
N ASP A 35 -14.30 7.86 1.30
CA ASP A 35 -14.63 8.57 0.06
C ASP A 35 -13.72 8.13 -1.09
N ARG A 36 -14.14 7.05 -1.76
CA ARG A 36 -13.47 6.56 -2.97
C ARG A 36 -13.90 7.28 -4.27
N SER A 37 -14.54 8.44 -4.19
CA SER A 37 -14.99 9.19 -5.39
C SER A 37 -13.85 9.42 -6.39
N HIS A 38 -12.63 9.64 -5.89
CA HIS A 38 -11.43 9.84 -6.66
C HIS A 38 -10.97 8.64 -7.51
N ILE A 39 -11.51 7.43 -7.27
CA ILE A 39 -11.29 6.25 -8.13
C ILE A 39 -12.55 5.70 -8.81
N ARG A 40 -13.73 6.27 -8.57
CA ARG A 40 -15.00 5.73 -9.12
C ARG A 40 -15.01 5.59 -10.64
N MET A 41 -14.32 6.49 -11.35
CA MET A 41 -14.18 6.44 -12.81
C MET A 41 -13.48 5.15 -13.29
N PHE A 42 -12.55 4.60 -12.49
CA PHE A 42 -11.85 3.36 -12.83
C PHE A 42 -12.69 2.10 -12.58
N GLU A 43 -13.83 2.23 -11.88
CA GLU A 43 -14.76 1.13 -11.65
C GLU A 43 -15.71 0.93 -12.84
N ILE A 44 -15.82 1.92 -13.72
CA ILE A 44 -16.68 1.87 -14.91
C ILE A 44 -16.17 0.76 -15.85
N GLY A 45 -17.05 -0.18 -16.19
CA GLY A 45 -16.74 -1.31 -17.07
C GLY A 45 -16.16 -2.54 -16.36
N LEU A 46 -16.01 -2.52 -15.03
CA LEU A 46 -15.80 -3.75 -14.25
C LEU A 46 -17.13 -4.50 -14.14
N SER A 47 -17.17 -5.77 -14.52
CA SER A 47 -18.38 -6.61 -14.38
C SER A 47 -18.36 -7.36 -13.06
N SER A 48 -19.51 -7.39 -12.38
CA SER A 48 -19.72 -8.12 -11.11
C SER A 48 -19.61 -9.65 -11.27
N GLU A 49 -19.64 -10.17 -12.49
CA GLU A 49 -19.58 -11.61 -12.80
C GLU A 49 -18.15 -12.13 -12.98
N GLN A 50 -17.13 -11.26 -12.87
CA GLN A 50 -15.75 -11.52 -13.32
C GLN A 50 -14.87 -12.35 -12.37
N TYR A 51 -15.40 -12.78 -11.22
CA TYR A 51 -14.66 -13.66 -10.31
C TYR A 51 -14.78 -15.15 -10.67
N GLY A 52 -15.49 -15.50 -11.75
CA GLY A 52 -15.49 -16.82 -12.38
C GLY A 52 -14.67 -16.84 -13.67
N ASP A 53 -13.76 -17.81 -13.79
CA ASP A 53 -13.02 -18.26 -14.99
C ASP A 53 -12.46 -17.20 -15.97
N TYR A 54 -12.28 -15.94 -15.56
CA TYR A 54 -11.81 -14.86 -16.44
C TYR A 54 -10.28 -14.81 -16.63
N GLU A 55 -9.53 -15.81 -16.15
CA GLU A 55 -8.16 -16.07 -16.62
C GLU A 55 -8.17 -17.00 -17.86
N GLN A 56 -8.99 -16.70 -18.87
CA GLN A 56 -8.84 -17.34 -20.21
C GLN A 56 -7.56 -16.89 -20.95
N GLY A 57 -6.64 -16.18 -20.28
CA GLY A 57 -5.35 -15.74 -20.79
C GLY A 57 -4.26 -15.79 -19.71
N THR A 58 -3.01 -15.57 -20.10
CA THR A 58 -1.91 -15.51 -19.13
C THR A 58 -2.05 -14.27 -18.24
N ARG A 59 -1.64 -14.36 -16.97
CA ARG A 59 -1.61 -13.24 -16.02
C ARG A 59 -1.00 -11.95 -16.60
N ALA A 60 0.04 -12.08 -17.42
CA ALA A 60 0.69 -10.94 -18.07
C ALA A 60 -0.26 -10.20 -19.02
N ALA A 61 -1.07 -10.93 -19.80
CA ALA A 61 -2.07 -10.33 -20.67
C ALA A 61 -3.13 -9.56 -19.85
N ALA A 62 -3.63 -10.15 -18.76
CA ALA A 62 -4.58 -9.48 -17.88
C ALA A 62 -4.01 -8.18 -17.28
N GLN A 63 -2.74 -8.19 -16.86
CA GLN A 63 -2.04 -7.01 -16.34
C GLN A 63 -1.85 -5.93 -17.40
N THR A 64 -1.47 -6.30 -18.63
CA THR A 64 -1.34 -5.35 -19.75
C THR A 64 -2.70 -4.73 -20.09
N CYS A 65 -3.74 -5.54 -20.29
CA CYS A 65 -5.07 -5.04 -20.62
C CYS A 65 -5.62 -4.10 -19.54
N GLU A 66 -5.46 -4.47 -18.26
CA GLU A 66 -5.90 -3.60 -17.18
C GLU A 66 -5.06 -2.32 -17.08
N GLY A 67 -3.75 -2.41 -17.29
CA GLY A 67 -2.88 -1.24 -17.36
C GLY A 67 -3.30 -0.27 -18.45
N GLU A 68 -3.56 -0.76 -19.66
CA GLU A 68 -4.05 0.04 -20.79
C GLU A 68 -5.41 0.68 -20.50
N ARG A 69 -6.33 -0.07 -19.87
CA ARG A 69 -7.64 0.44 -19.47
C ARG A 69 -7.52 1.60 -18.49
N LEU A 70 -6.76 1.44 -17.41
CA LEU A 70 -6.55 2.47 -16.39
C LEU A 70 -5.86 3.71 -16.98
N ILE A 71 -4.87 3.53 -17.86
CA ILE A 71 -4.23 4.65 -18.58
C ILE A 71 -5.26 5.39 -19.44
N GLY A 72 -6.05 4.66 -20.25
CA GLY A 72 -7.06 5.26 -21.13
C GLY A 72 -8.12 6.08 -20.37
N ILE A 73 -8.64 5.53 -19.27
CA ILE A 73 -9.57 6.24 -18.39
C ILE A 73 -8.90 7.49 -17.81
N SER A 74 -7.69 7.37 -17.27
CA SER A 74 -7.03 8.50 -16.62
C SER A 74 -6.74 9.68 -17.57
N ARG A 75 -6.46 9.39 -18.85
CA ARG A 75 -6.27 10.43 -19.88
C ARG A 75 -7.58 11.14 -20.20
N THR A 76 -8.70 10.41 -20.22
CA THR A 76 -10.03 10.95 -20.48
C THR A 76 -10.51 11.81 -19.31
N GLU A 77 -10.27 11.36 -18.08
CA GLU A 77 -10.73 11.98 -16.85
C GLU A 77 -9.77 13.05 -16.30
N GLY A 78 -8.67 13.32 -17.00
CA GLY A 78 -7.68 14.33 -16.60
C GLY A 78 -6.85 13.97 -15.36
N THR A 79 -6.84 12.70 -14.95
CA THR A 79 -6.04 12.17 -13.81
C THR A 79 -4.73 11.51 -14.24
N PHE A 80 -4.41 11.59 -15.54
CA PHE A 80 -3.13 11.13 -16.07
C PHE A 80 -2.01 12.12 -15.77
N VAL A 81 -0.91 11.63 -15.20
CA VAL A 81 0.29 12.41 -14.91
C VAL A 81 1.41 11.99 -15.86
N PRO A 82 1.83 12.86 -16.80
CA PRO A 82 2.95 12.56 -17.69
C PRO A 82 4.26 12.34 -16.91
N LYS A 83 5.12 11.45 -17.41
CA LYS A 83 6.40 11.11 -16.77
C LYS A 83 7.32 12.33 -16.59
N GLU A 84 7.25 13.29 -17.51
CA GLU A 84 8.01 14.54 -17.47
C GLU A 84 7.65 15.38 -16.24
N LYS A 85 6.45 15.22 -15.70
CA LYS A 85 5.99 15.91 -14.49
C LYS A 85 6.46 15.25 -13.20
N TRP A 86 7.04 14.05 -13.22
CA TRP A 86 7.45 13.38 -11.97
C TRP A 86 8.52 14.16 -11.22
N GLY A 87 9.39 14.91 -11.91
CA GLY A 87 10.38 15.78 -11.27
C GLY A 87 9.78 16.89 -10.42
N LEU A 88 8.50 17.24 -10.64
CA LEU A 88 7.79 18.25 -9.85
C LEU A 88 7.40 17.73 -8.46
N PHE A 89 7.52 16.43 -8.20
CA PHE A 89 7.27 15.86 -6.87
C PHE A 89 8.42 16.07 -5.89
N GLY A 90 9.55 16.61 -6.35
CA GLY A 90 10.72 16.95 -5.54
C GLY A 90 11.92 16.05 -5.80
N ASP A 91 12.73 15.84 -4.76
CA ASP A 91 13.99 15.12 -4.86
C ASP A 91 13.77 13.61 -4.95
N ARG A 92 14.24 13.02 -6.06
CA ARG A 92 14.23 11.58 -6.24
C ARG A 92 15.14 10.89 -5.22
N LYS A 93 14.55 10.08 -4.35
CA LYS A 93 15.29 9.23 -3.42
C LYS A 93 15.81 7.99 -4.17
N ARG A 94 17.12 7.76 -4.05
CA ARG A 94 17.75 6.55 -4.59
C ARG A 94 17.45 5.38 -3.67
N LEU A 95 16.39 4.64 -3.97
CA LEU A 95 16.06 3.40 -3.29
C LEU A 95 16.56 2.20 -4.11
N PRO A 96 16.98 1.09 -3.46
CA PRO A 96 17.46 -0.10 -4.16
C PRO A 96 16.37 -0.96 -4.81
N SER A 97 15.08 -0.73 -4.51
CA SER A 97 13.99 -1.48 -5.12
C SER A 97 13.56 -0.82 -6.43
N GLY A 98 13.59 -1.58 -7.51
CA GLY A 98 13.12 -1.13 -8.83
C GLY A 98 11.60 -1.03 -8.95
N GLU A 99 10.84 -1.36 -7.89
CA GLU A 99 9.37 -1.45 -7.90
C GLU A 99 8.68 -0.08 -7.81
N SER A 100 9.36 0.91 -7.26
CA SER A 100 8.80 2.25 -7.06
C SER A 100 9.87 3.32 -7.22
N VAL A 101 9.54 4.36 -7.96
CA VAL A 101 10.30 5.61 -7.95
C VAL A 101 9.74 6.50 -6.86
N VAL A 102 10.60 7.00 -5.99
CA VAL A 102 10.19 7.71 -4.79
C VAL A 102 10.77 9.12 -4.81
N TYR A 103 9.92 10.10 -4.52
CA TYR A 103 10.24 11.52 -4.47
C TYR A 103 9.91 12.07 -3.08
N LEU A 104 10.75 12.94 -2.55
CA LEU A 104 10.47 13.72 -1.33
C LEU A 104 10.30 15.18 -1.74
N ASN A 105 9.23 15.81 -1.29
CA ASN A 105 9.03 17.24 -1.54
C ASN A 105 10.11 18.08 -0.83
N GLU A 106 10.26 19.34 -1.26
CA GLU A 106 11.28 20.27 -0.73
C GLU A 106 11.16 20.49 0.79
N ASP A 107 9.93 20.53 1.31
CA ASP A 107 9.67 20.72 2.75
C ASP A 107 9.90 19.45 3.60
N GLU A 108 10.26 18.33 2.98
CA GLU A 108 10.43 17.02 3.64
C GLU A 108 9.21 16.55 4.45
N THR A 109 8.00 16.86 3.99
CA THR A 109 6.74 16.51 4.67
C THR A 109 5.95 15.42 3.96
N VAL A 110 6.16 15.22 2.67
CA VAL A 110 5.38 14.32 1.81
C VAL A 110 6.30 13.52 0.91
N ILE A 111 6.05 12.22 0.87
CA ILE A 111 6.70 11.30 -0.05
C ILE A 111 5.71 10.94 -1.17
N THR A 112 6.15 11.06 -2.42
CA THR A 112 5.40 10.61 -3.59
C THR A 112 6.00 9.31 -4.11
N LYS A 113 5.19 8.26 -4.17
CA LYS A 113 5.56 6.92 -4.67
C LYS A 113 4.91 6.72 -6.03
N VAL A 114 5.75 6.55 -7.05
CA VAL A 114 5.35 6.16 -8.41
C VAL A 114 5.63 4.68 -8.56
N ARG A 115 4.59 3.85 -8.38
CA ARG A 115 4.74 2.40 -8.20
C ARG A 115 4.20 1.62 -9.38
N ASN A 116 4.82 0.48 -9.69
CA ASN A 116 4.20 -0.52 -10.55
C ASN A 116 3.10 -1.26 -9.74
N PRO A 117 1.81 -1.11 -10.11
CA PRO A 117 0.70 -1.71 -9.35
C PRO A 117 0.73 -3.24 -9.32
N PHE A 118 1.36 -3.87 -10.30
CA PHE A 118 1.45 -5.32 -10.42
C PHE A 118 2.71 -5.92 -9.76
N ALA A 119 3.54 -5.08 -9.14
CA ALA A 119 4.69 -5.54 -8.37
C ALA A 119 4.25 -6.49 -7.25
N LYS A 120 4.97 -7.63 -7.13
CA LYS A 120 4.68 -8.71 -6.18
C LYS A 120 3.24 -9.26 -6.26
N SER A 121 2.53 -9.05 -7.37
CA SER A 121 1.15 -9.49 -7.52
C SER A 121 0.96 -11.00 -7.30
N ILE A 122 1.97 -11.84 -7.58
CA ILE A 122 1.98 -13.28 -7.26
C ILE A 122 1.81 -13.51 -5.75
N ILE A 123 2.55 -12.78 -4.93
CA ILE A 123 2.52 -12.91 -3.47
C ILE A 123 1.22 -12.31 -2.91
N LYS A 124 0.77 -11.19 -3.49
CA LYS A 124 -0.48 -10.52 -3.10
C LYS A 124 -1.74 -11.29 -3.52
N SER A 125 -1.62 -12.28 -4.41
CA SER A 125 -2.75 -12.95 -5.07
C SER A 125 -3.82 -11.97 -5.58
N LEU A 126 -3.38 -10.79 -6.00
CA LEU A 126 -4.25 -9.70 -6.42
C LEU A 126 -4.60 -9.85 -7.89
N HIS A 127 -5.89 -9.86 -8.20
CA HIS A 127 -6.37 -9.84 -9.58
C HIS A 127 -5.96 -8.51 -10.24
N ALA A 128 -5.72 -8.51 -11.55
CA ALA A 128 -5.22 -7.31 -12.22
C ALA A 128 -6.17 -6.12 -12.02
N GLN A 129 -7.47 -6.35 -12.22
CA GLN A 129 -8.54 -5.35 -12.06
C GLN A 129 -8.70 -4.85 -10.62
N ASP A 130 -8.28 -5.64 -9.64
CA ASP A 130 -8.38 -5.28 -8.23
C ASP A 130 -7.27 -4.31 -7.79
N THR A 131 -6.29 -4.03 -8.65
CA THR A 131 -5.10 -3.25 -8.27
C THR A 131 -5.40 -1.81 -7.88
N ILE A 132 -6.45 -1.22 -8.44
CA ILE A 132 -6.86 0.14 -8.10
C ILE A 132 -7.33 0.25 -6.64
N TYR A 133 -7.79 -0.85 -6.03
CA TYR A 133 -8.33 -0.86 -4.67
C TYR A 133 -7.29 -1.04 -3.58
N GLU A 134 -6.07 -1.46 -3.91
CA GLU A 134 -5.05 -1.84 -2.91
C GLU A 134 -4.77 -0.73 -1.90
N HIS A 135 -4.68 0.52 -2.36
CA HIS A 135 -4.40 1.67 -1.51
C HIS A 135 -5.57 2.02 -0.57
N LEU A 136 -6.82 1.76 -0.97
CA LEU A 136 -7.98 1.97 -0.11
C LEU A 136 -7.98 1.00 1.07
N ILE A 137 -7.69 -0.28 0.80
CA ILE A 137 -7.54 -1.27 1.89
C ILE A 137 -6.37 -0.89 2.80
N HIS A 138 -5.24 -0.44 2.25
CA HIS A 138 -4.15 0.09 3.07
C HIS A 138 -4.62 1.24 3.97
N ASN A 139 -5.36 2.22 3.43
CA ASN A 139 -5.86 3.37 4.19
C ASN A 139 -6.80 2.98 5.34
N ILE A 140 -7.66 1.99 5.12
CA ILE A 140 -8.58 1.49 6.15
C ILE A 140 -7.80 0.79 7.27
N LEU A 141 -6.84 -0.06 6.90
CA LEU A 141 -6.08 -0.87 7.87
C LEU A 141 -5.00 -0.05 8.59
N PHE A 142 -4.44 0.98 7.94
CA PHE A 142 -3.25 1.72 8.39
C PHE A 142 -3.40 3.24 8.19
N PRO A 143 -4.40 3.87 8.84
CA PRO A 143 -4.80 5.26 8.62
C PRO A 143 -3.68 6.29 8.89
N SER A 144 -2.82 6.04 9.89
CA SER A 144 -1.69 6.92 10.25
C SER A 144 -0.64 7.04 9.14
N THR A 145 -0.70 6.15 8.16
CA THR A 145 0.16 6.07 6.98
C THR A 145 -0.67 6.10 5.70
N ARG A 146 -1.88 6.63 5.71
CA ARG A 146 -2.75 6.63 4.53
C ARG A 146 -2.07 7.24 3.29
N TYR A 147 -2.39 6.65 2.16
CA TYR A 147 -2.09 7.16 0.84
C TYR A 147 -3.15 8.15 0.37
N ASN A 148 -2.69 9.21 -0.29
CA ASN A 148 -3.50 10.06 -1.15
C ASN A 148 -3.25 9.65 -2.61
N PHE A 149 -4.31 9.32 -3.35
CA PHE A 149 -4.20 8.99 -4.76
C PHE A 149 -4.00 10.27 -5.59
N ILE A 150 -2.94 10.31 -6.40
CA ILE A 150 -2.61 11.47 -7.23
C ILE A 150 -3.02 11.26 -8.68
N GLY A 151 -2.93 10.02 -9.16
CA GLY A 151 -3.26 9.72 -10.54
C GLY A 151 -2.59 8.46 -11.06
N ILE A 152 -2.79 8.26 -12.36
CA ILE A 152 -2.16 7.20 -13.14
C ILE A 152 -1.09 7.81 -14.03
N SER A 153 0.00 7.09 -14.25
CA SER A 153 1.04 7.44 -15.20
C SER A 153 1.44 6.19 -15.97
N GLU A 154 2.32 6.35 -16.94
CA GLU A 154 2.99 5.25 -17.62
C GLU A 154 4.51 5.44 -17.61
N ASP A 155 5.23 4.32 -17.69
CA ASP A 155 6.67 4.25 -17.90
C ASP A 155 6.99 3.17 -18.95
N PHE A 156 8.27 2.97 -19.28
CA PHE A 156 8.72 2.06 -20.35
C PHE A 156 8.27 0.60 -20.16
N ASP A 157 7.99 0.17 -18.94
CA ASP A 157 7.54 -1.18 -18.55
C ASP A 157 6.04 -1.20 -18.14
N GLY A 158 5.28 -0.14 -18.46
CA GLY A 158 3.83 -0.10 -18.35
C GLY A 158 3.30 0.89 -17.31
N ILE A 159 2.10 0.61 -16.82
CA ILE A 159 1.34 1.48 -15.92
C ILE A 159 2.07 1.80 -14.60
N ARG A 160 1.80 2.99 -14.07
CA ARG A 160 2.16 3.46 -12.75
C ARG A 160 0.96 4.03 -12.01
N ILE A 161 0.84 3.67 -10.73
CA ILE A 161 -0.05 4.37 -9.80
C ILE A 161 0.81 5.37 -9.00
N ILE A 162 0.36 6.61 -8.89
CA ILE A 162 1.04 7.65 -8.12
C ILE A 162 0.28 7.88 -6.82
N LEU A 163 0.96 7.63 -5.70
CA LEU A 163 0.42 7.85 -4.36
C LEU A 163 1.31 8.79 -3.56
N GLN A 164 0.69 9.66 -2.77
CA GLN A 164 1.37 10.46 -1.76
C GLN A 164 1.11 9.92 -0.37
N GLN A 165 2.07 10.08 0.53
CA GLN A 165 1.97 9.69 1.93
C GLN A 165 2.76 10.71 2.74
N LYS A 166 2.37 10.93 4.00
CA LYS A 166 3.18 11.75 4.91
C LYS A 166 4.58 11.13 5.05
N TYR A 167 5.63 11.95 4.92
CA TYR A 167 6.99 11.49 5.18
C TYR A 167 7.20 11.30 6.68
N LEU A 168 7.76 10.15 7.04
CA LEU A 168 8.10 9.82 8.42
C LEU A 168 9.62 10.05 8.60
N SER A 169 9.96 11.13 9.30
CA SER A 169 11.34 11.54 9.56
C SER A 169 12.08 10.59 10.53
N ASN A 170 13.36 10.85 10.80
CA ASN A 170 14.23 9.98 11.58
C ASN A 170 13.90 9.88 13.08
N GLN A 171 12.82 10.51 13.54
CA GLN A 171 12.41 10.54 14.95
C GLN A 171 11.66 9.28 15.41
N TYR A 172 11.23 8.42 14.49
CA TYR A 172 10.50 7.20 14.82
C TYR A 172 11.46 6.04 15.15
N SER A 173 11.04 5.20 16.08
CA SER A 173 11.72 4.00 16.55
C SER A 173 11.10 2.73 15.96
N THR A 174 11.79 1.59 16.09
CA THR A 174 11.22 0.29 15.73
C THR A 174 10.32 -0.20 16.88
N PRO A 175 9.05 -0.54 16.62
CA PRO A 175 8.17 -1.07 17.66
C PRO A 175 8.61 -2.46 18.12
N THR A 176 8.06 -2.93 19.24
CA THR A 176 8.24 -4.34 19.63
C THR A 176 7.37 -5.24 18.76
N GLN A 177 7.73 -6.52 18.64
CA GLN A 177 6.88 -7.49 17.94
C GLN A 177 5.53 -7.65 18.63
N SER A 178 5.48 -7.49 19.96
CA SER A 178 4.22 -7.52 20.73
C SER A 178 3.28 -6.38 20.32
N ASP A 179 3.80 -5.15 20.15
CA ASP A 179 2.96 -4.02 19.74
C ASP A 179 2.34 -4.25 18.35
N ILE A 180 3.13 -4.82 17.44
CA ILE A 180 2.66 -5.22 16.10
C ILE A 180 1.59 -6.30 16.21
N ASP A 181 1.85 -7.35 17.00
CA ASP A 181 0.92 -8.46 17.19
C ASP A 181 -0.40 -7.97 17.80
N ASP A 182 -0.34 -7.12 18.82
CA ASP A 182 -1.52 -6.52 19.45
C ASP A 182 -2.32 -5.69 18.44
N TYR A 183 -1.67 -4.85 17.62
CA TYR A 183 -2.35 -4.08 16.59
C TYR A 183 -3.05 -4.97 15.55
N LEU A 184 -2.37 -6.00 15.05
CA LEU A 184 -2.90 -6.85 13.99
C LEU A 184 -3.95 -7.85 14.50
N ILE A 185 -3.77 -8.40 15.70
CA ILE A 185 -4.63 -9.43 16.27
C ILE A 185 -5.79 -8.81 17.03
N GLN A 186 -5.50 -7.95 18.02
CA GLN A 186 -6.53 -7.34 18.87
C GLN A 186 -7.20 -6.16 18.16
N GLY A 187 -6.42 -5.37 17.41
CA GLY A 187 -6.93 -4.30 16.57
C GLY A 187 -7.66 -4.89 15.37
N LEU A 188 -6.94 -5.38 14.36
CA LEU A 188 -7.59 -5.76 13.09
C LEU A 188 -8.34 -7.11 13.11
N GLY A 189 -8.35 -7.82 14.24
CA GLY A 189 -9.05 -9.11 14.36
C GLY A 189 -8.40 -10.24 13.54
N LEU A 190 -7.10 -10.13 13.23
CA LEU A 190 -6.37 -11.13 12.45
C LEU A 190 -5.81 -12.24 13.35
N GLN A 191 -5.48 -13.39 12.75
CA GLN A 191 -4.82 -14.49 13.41
C GLN A 191 -3.48 -14.81 12.75
N ILE A 192 -2.52 -15.31 13.53
CA ILE A 192 -1.24 -15.76 12.97
C ILE A 192 -1.48 -17.08 12.22
N GLU A 193 -1.40 -17.03 10.89
CA GLU A 193 -1.54 -18.22 10.04
C GLU A 193 -0.20 -18.95 9.91
N ARG A 194 0.89 -18.19 9.73
CA ARG A 194 2.28 -18.66 9.64
C ARG A 194 3.23 -17.56 10.15
N ARG A 195 4.51 -17.87 10.34
CA ARG A 195 5.52 -16.90 10.81
C ARG A 195 5.48 -15.63 9.92
N TYR A 196 5.16 -14.49 10.52
CA TYR A 196 5.00 -13.17 9.89
C TYR A 196 3.81 -13.00 8.92
N TYR A 197 2.82 -13.90 8.97
CA TYR A 197 1.56 -13.77 8.23
C TYR A 197 0.38 -13.69 9.20
N TYR A 198 -0.33 -12.56 9.16
CA TYR A 198 -1.53 -12.30 9.96
C TYR A 198 -2.72 -12.28 9.02
N ALA A 199 -3.75 -13.08 9.28
CA ALA A 199 -4.81 -13.30 8.32
C ALA A 199 -6.18 -13.53 8.94
N ASN A 200 -7.21 -13.32 8.13
CA ASN A 200 -8.58 -13.79 8.35
C ASN A 200 -9.09 -14.41 7.04
N ASP A 201 -10.40 -14.47 6.83
CA ASP A 201 -11.01 -15.03 5.62
C ASP A 201 -10.90 -14.11 4.38
N TYR A 202 -10.61 -12.82 4.60
CA TYR A 202 -10.62 -11.77 3.56
C TYR A 202 -9.20 -11.40 3.09
N ILE A 203 -8.25 -11.29 4.02
CA ILE A 203 -6.87 -10.87 3.72
C ILE A 203 -5.81 -11.67 4.48
N ALA A 204 -4.57 -11.54 4.04
CA ALA A 204 -3.37 -11.83 4.83
C ALA A 204 -2.36 -10.69 4.70
N ILE A 205 -1.71 -10.32 5.80
CA ILE A 205 -0.74 -9.22 5.89
C ILE A 205 0.63 -9.80 6.25
N THR A 206 1.67 -9.36 5.54
CA THR A 206 3.07 -9.70 5.84
C THR A 206 4.00 -8.49 5.61
N ASP A 207 5.30 -8.69 5.84
CA ASP A 207 6.34 -7.66 5.81
C ASP A 207 6.23 -6.60 6.92
N VAL A 208 5.60 -6.97 8.04
CA VAL A 208 5.24 -6.09 9.17
C VAL A 208 5.94 -6.45 10.49
N SER A 209 7.02 -7.22 10.47
CA SER A 209 7.71 -7.65 11.70
C SER A 209 8.56 -6.54 12.34
N ALA A 210 8.92 -6.68 13.61
CA ALA A 210 9.88 -5.79 14.28
C ALA A 210 11.31 -5.87 13.68
N GLU A 211 11.57 -6.85 12.81
CA GLU A 211 12.80 -6.95 12.03
C GLU A 211 12.69 -6.29 10.64
N SER A 212 11.48 -5.89 10.21
CA SER A 212 11.25 -5.20 8.94
C SER A 212 11.38 -3.69 9.10
N ASP A 213 11.66 -3.03 7.99
CA ASP A 213 11.83 -1.59 7.91
C ASP A 213 10.50 -0.86 7.61
N ASN A 214 9.39 -1.61 7.58
CA ASN A 214 8.08 -1.11 7.14
C ASN A 214 7.15 -0.72 8.29
N VAL A 215 7.56 -0.96 9.55
CA VAL A 215 6.80 -0.55 10.72
C VAL A 215 7.65 0.35 11.61
N LEU A 216 7.15 1.55 11.84
CA LEU A 216 7.75 2.56 12.70
C LEU A 216 6.81 2.91 13.85
N SER A 217 7.36 3.53 14.89
CA SER A 217 6.63 3.92 16.11
C SER A 217 7.17 5.21 16.71
N ASP A 218 6.28 6.11 17.14
CA ASP A 218 6.63 7.27 17.97
C ASP A 218 6.41 7.01 19.48
N GLY A 219 6.15 5.76 19.87
CA GLY A 219 5.81 5.37 21.24
C GLY A 219 4.33 5.51 21.59
N SER A 220 3.53 6.13 20.73
CA SER A 220 2.07 6.25 20.88
C SER A 220 1.29 5.64 19.71
N THR A 221 1.88 5.63 18.52
CA THR A 221 1.24 5.24 17.27
C THR A 221 2.17 4.35 16.46
N LEU A 222 1.60 3.32 15.82
CA LEU A 222 2.29 2.50 14.82
C LEU A 222 2.05 3.05 13.41
N TYR A 223 3.10 3.01 12.60
CA TYR A 223 3.09 3.50 11.22
C TYR A 223 3.50 2.39 10.26
N PHE A 224 2.58 1.93 9.42
CA PHE A 224 2.79 0.80 8.49
C PHE A 224 2.94 1.31 7.05
N ILE A 225 4.18 1.37 6.55
CA ILE A 225 4.51 2.12 5.33
C ILE A 225 4.24 1.32 4.05
N ASP A 226 4.71 0.09 3.98
CA ASP A 226 4.64 -0.76 2.77
C ASP A 226 4.38 -2.24 3.12
N PRO A 227 3.32 -2.53 3.90
CA PRO A 227 2.96 -3.92 4.18
C PRO A 227 2.52 -4.63 2.89
N ILE A 228 2.81 -5.92 2.79
CA ILE A 228 2.26 -6.76 1.72
C ILE A 228 0.88 -7.23 2.16
N ILE A 229 -0.16 -6.78 1.47
CA ILE A 229 -1.55 -7.19 1.70
C ILE A 229 -1.95 -8.16 0.60
N LYS A 230 -2.21 -9.41 0.99
CA LYS A 230 -2.74 -10.46 0.14
C LYS A 230 -4.26 -10.47 0.24
N PHE A 231 -4.93 -10.51 -0.90
CA PHE A 231 -6.38 -10.59 -0.98
C PHE A 231 -6.77 -12.07 -1.10
N LYS A 232 -7.58 -12.58 -0.16
CA LYS A 232 -8.14 -13.94 -0.19
C LYS A 232 -9.53 -13.99 -0.82
N LYS A 233 -10.14 -12.81 -0.95
CA LYS A 233 -11.42 -12.54 -1.59
C LYS A 233 -11.24 -11.42 -2.62
N PRO A 234 -12.16 -11.31 -3.59
CA PRO A 234 -12.35 -10.11 -4.41
C PRO A 234 -12.13 -8.78 -3.67
N ALA A 235 -11.40 -7.83 -4.26
CA ALA A 235 -11.12 -6.56 -3.58
C ALA A 235 -12.37 -5.78 -3.15
N ILE A 236 -13.45 -5.85 -3.93
CA ILE A 236 -14.72 -5.23 -3.55
C ILE A 236 -15.33 -5.91 -2.32
N GLU A 237 -15.34 -7.25 -2.25
CA GLU A 237 -15.83 -7.96 -1.06
C GLU A 237 -14.98 -7.64 0.18
N VAL A 238 -13.66 -7.55 0.00
CA VAL A 238 -12.74 -7.16 1.08
C VAL A 238 -13.05 -5.73 1.54
N LEU A 239 -13.24 -4.79 0.60
CA LEU A 239 -13.58 -3.40 0.90
C LEU A 239 -14.91 -3.30 1.65
N ASP A 240 -15.95 -3.95 1.16
CA ASP A 240 -17.28 -3.92 1.77
C ASP A 240 -17.26 -4.49 3.19
N TYR A 241 -16.52 -5.60 3.40
CA TYR A 241 -16.30 -6.16 4.73
C TYR A 241 -15.63 -5.15 5.65
N TYR A 242 -14.49 -4.57 5.27
CA TYR A 242 -13.77 -3.64 6.14
C TYR A 242 -14.51 -2.33 6.35
N TYR A 243 -15.24 -1.82 5.36
CA TYR A 243 -16.13 -0.66 5.53
C TYR A 243 -17.26 -0.93 6.54
N SER A 244 -17.76 -2.17 6.62
CA SER A 244 -18.79 -2.54 7.60
C SER A 244 -18.29 -2.54 9.05
N LEU A 245 -16.97 -2.67 9.25
CA LEU A 245 -16.34 -2.67 10.58
C LEU A 245 -16.05 -1.26 11.11
N LEU A 246 -16.10 -0.24 10.26
CA LEU A 246 -15.82 1.14 10.65
C LEU A 246 -17.03 1.76 11.36
N LYS A 247 -16.78 2.39 12.50
CA LYS A 247 -17.79 3.09 13.32
C LYS A 247 -18.17 4.44 12.73
#